data_AF-A0A9D9K3R1-F1
#
_entry.id   AF-A0A9D9K3R1-F1
#
_cell.length_a   1.000
_cell.length_b   1.000
_cell.length_c   1.000
_cell.angle_alpha   90.00
_cell.angle_beta   90.00
_cell.angle_gamma   90.00
#
_symmetry.space_group_name_H-M   'P 1'
#
loop_
_entity.id
_entity.type
_entity.pdbx_description
1 polymer ?
#
loop_
_entity_poly.entity_id
_entity_poly.type
_entity_poly.pdbx_seq_one_letter_code
_entity_poly.pdbx_strand_id
1 'polypeptide(L)'
;MRSKSWILFLLGALLALTIAPAAFAQAGTAKVRVVHASPDAPAVDVIVNGNKVLTNVPFFAASAYLDLPAGSYDIQVVPAGATSPVVIDAKGVRIEAGKAYTIAATGKLAEIKPTILTDDLSAPAAGKAHVRVIHFSPDAPAVDIKVAGGPTLISNLPFPQASNYLPVDAGSYDLQVTPAGATTVVLDLKGVRLEAGKIYDVFAVGELAKIKVETAVTTPPAAPAALPRTGGESSIALIALVAATTLIGAGLVLRRRLA
;
A
#
# COMPACT_ATOMS: atom_id res chain seq x y z
N MET A 1 68.57 45.51 -30.80
CA MET A 1 67.85 44.35 -31.37
C MET A 1 66.68 44.05 -30.43
N ARG A 2 65.43 44.47 -30.75
CA ARG A 2 64.29 43.60 -31.19
C ARG A 2 64.27 42.28 -30.41
N SER A 3 63.29 41.98 -29.55
CA SER A 3 61.84 41.83 -29.82
C SER A 3 61.02 41.93 -28.52
N LYS A 4 60.04 42.85 -28.45
CA LYS A 4 58.58 42.64 -28.65
C LYS A 4 57.88 41.79 -27.56
N SER A 5 57.16 42.51 -26.70
CA SER A 5 56.08 42.07 -25.81
C SER A 5 55.13 41.08 -26.46
N TRP A 6 54.54 40.15 -25.70
CA TRP A 6 53.17 39.64 -25.91
C TRP A 6 52.44 39.48 -24.57
N ILE A 7 51.30 40.18 -24.49
CA ILE A 7 50.21 40.01 -23.54
C ILE A 7 49.42 38.77 -23.98
N LEU A 8 49.09 37.87 -23.05
CA LEU A 8 47.99 36.91 -23.20
C LEU A 8 47.25 36.75 -21.87
N PHE A 9 46.09 37.37 -21.80
CA PHE A 9 44.99 37.06 -20.88
C PHE A 9 44.41 35.70 -21.24
N LEU A 10 44.22 34.81 -20.26
CA LEU A 10 43.29 33.66 -20.26
C LEU A 10 43.15 33.25 -18.78
N LEU A 11 42.17 33.75 -18.03
CA LEU A 11 40.81 33.21 -17.90
C LEU A 11 40.77 31.67 -17.94
N GLY A 12 40.88 31.03 -16.77
CA GLY A 12 40.69 29.60 -16.60
C GLY A 12 40.01 29.36 -15.26
N ALA A 13 38.71 29.09 -15.30
CA ALA A 13 37.81 29.03 -14.16
C ALA A 13 38.24 27.99 -13.11
N LEU A 14 38.18 28.40 -11.83
CA LEU A 14 38.18 27.53 -10.67
C LEU A 14 36.92 26.65 -10.74
N LEU A 15 37.07 25.40 -11.16
CA LEU A 15 36.01 24.39 -11.09
C LEU A 15 35.78 24.02 -9.63
N ALA A 16 34.92 24.76 -8.95
CA ALA A 16 34.32 24.30 -7.70
C ALA A 16 33.43 23.10 -8.02
N LEU A 17 33.95 21.89 -7.77
CA LEU A 17 33.16 20.67 -7.77
C LEU A 17 32.17 20.75 -6.60
N THR A 18 30.98 21.28 -6.86
CA THR A 18 29.87 21.19 -5.93
C THR A 18 29.45 19.73 -5.86
N ILE A 19 29.88 19.03 -4.81
CA ILE A 19 29.23 17.79 -4.40
C ILE A 19 27.84 18.21 -3.93
N ALA A 20 26.87 18.22 -4.85
CA ALA A 20 25.48 18.24 -4.45
C ALA A 20 25.26 16.96 -3.64
N PRO A 21 24.86 17.02 -2.36
CA PRO A 21 24.32 15.83 -1.74
C PRO A 21 23.15 15.40 -2.61
N ALA A 22 23.25 14.20 -3.22
CA ALA A 22 22.08 13.54 -3.75
C ALA A 22 21.13 13.41 -2.56
N ALA A 23 20.13 14.29 -2.50
CA ALA A 23 19.02 14.12 -1.59
C ALA A 23 18.37 12.81 -2.02
N PHE A 24 18.73 11.71 -1.36
CA PHE A 24 17.89 10.52 -1.36
C PHE A 24 16.55 11.04 -0.88
N ALA A 25 15.58 11.17 -1.78
CA ALA A 25 14.19 11.32 -1.38
C ALA A 25 13.96 10.21 -0.37
N GLN A 26 13.64 10.56 0.88
CA GLN A 26 13.28 9.59 1.90
C GLN A 26 12.14 8.76 1.28
N ALA A 27 12.45 7.57 0.77
CA ALA A 27 11.46 6.75 0.13
C ALA A 27 10.46 6.41 1.22
N GLY A 28 9.27 6.99 1.16
CA GLY A 28 8.25 6.74 2.16
C GLY A 28 7.93 5.25 2.21
N THR A 29 7.41 4.76 3.33
CA THR A 29 7.05 3.35 3.46
C THR A 29 5.62 3.10 2.97
N ALA A 30 5.35 1.85 2.62
CA ALA A 30 4.04 1.30 2.35
C ALA A 30 3.79 0.12 3.30
N LYS A 31 2.53 -0.28 3.44
CA LYS A 31 2.16 -1.51 4.16
C LYS A 31 1.85 -2.61 3.17
N VAL A 32 2.42 -3.79 3.34
CA VAL A 32 2.18 -4.94 2.47
C VAL A 32 1.82 -6.16 3.30
N ARG A 33 0.73 -6.81 2.95
CA ARG A 33 0.34 -8.13 3.45
C ARG A 33 0.39 -9.13 2.32
N VAL A 34 0.87 -10.33 2.61
CA VAL A 34 0.90 -11.44 1.66
C VAL A 34 -0.14 -12.49 2.05
N VAL A 35 -0.82 -13.05 1.05
CA VAL A 35 -1.82 -14.12 1.24
C VAL A 35 -1.55 -15.27 0.28
N HIS A 36 -1.49 -16.49 0.79
CA HIS A 36 -1.52 -17.68 -0.07
C HIS A 36 -2.96 -18.17 -0.25
N ALA A 37 -3.56 -17.91 -1.42
CA ALA A 37 -4.97 -18.21 -1.69
C ALA A 37 -5.17 -19.20 -2.85
N SER A 38 -4.14 -19.95 -3.23
CA SER A 38 -4.25 -21.00 -4.25
C SER A 38 -4.59 -22.35 -3.59
N PRO A 39 -5.78 -22.93 -3.86
CA PRO A 39 -6.35 -23.99 -3.02
C PRO A 39 -5.73 -25.38 -3.20
N ASP A 40 -5.09 -25.64 -4.34
CA ASP A 40 -4.45 -26.90 -4.71
C ASP A 40 -2.91 -26.78 -4.77
N ALA A 41 -2.37 -25.59 -4.52
CA ALA A 41 -0.94 -25.39 -4.36
C ALA A 41 -0.47 -25.82 -2.95
N PRO A 42 0.72 -26.43 -2.83
CA PRO A 42 1.31 -26.74 -1.54
C PRO A 42 1.70 -25.46 -0.77
N ALA A 43 2.29 -25.60 0.41
CA ALA A 43 2.94 -24.48 1.08
C ALA A 43 4.03 -23.87 0.18
N VAL A 44 4.19 -22.55 0.25
CA VAL A 44 5.09 -21.80 -0.64
C VAL A 44 6.11 -20.97 0.13
N ASP A 45 7.24 -20.70 -0.52
CA ASP A 45 8.17 -19.64 -0.13
C ASP A 45 7.98 -18.43 -1.03
N VAL A 46 8.12 -17.23 -0.46
CA VAL A 46 8.03 -15.94 -1.17
C VAL A 46 9.40 -15.31 -1.23
N ILE A 47 9.84 -15.00 -2.44
CA ILE A 47 11.14 -14.40 -2.74
C ILE A 47 10.90 -12.97 -3.25
N VAL A 48 11.60 -12.00 -2.69
CA VAL A 48 11.53 -10.59 -3.08
C VAL A 48 12.94 -10.11 -3.42
N ASN A 49 13.12 -9.58 -4.63
CA ASN A 49 14.42 -9.14 -5.16
C ASN A 49 15.52 -10.20 -4.99
N GLY A 50 15.18 -11.47 -5.21
CA GLY A 50 16.09 -12.62 -5.07
C GLY A 50 16.30 -13.15 -3.65
N ASN A 51 15.75 -12.48 -2.62
CA ASN A 51 15.87 -12.91 -1.22
C ASN A 51 14.60 -13.58 -0.73
N LYS A 52 14.71 -14.71 -0.03
CA LYS A 52 13.55 -15.39 0.58
C LYS A 52 13.06 -14.59 1.80
N VAL A 53 11.83 -14.08 1.75
CA VAL A 53 11.24 -13.21 2.80
C VAL A 53 10.22 -13.96 3.65
N LEU A 54 9.42 -14.84 3.05
CA LEU A 54 8.49 -15.70 3.76
C LEU A 54 8.77 -17.15 3.41
N THR A 55 8.70 -18.04 4.40
CA THR A 55 8.98 -19.47 4.24
C THR A 55 7.84 -20.32 4.72
N ASN A 56 7.55 -21.41 4.03
CA ASN A 56 6.55 -22.41 4.42
C ASN A 56 5.18 -21.78 4.72
N VAL A 57 4.73 -20.86 3.86
CA VAL A 57 3.42 -20.20 3.96
C VAL A 57 2.35 -21.22 3.55
N PRO A 58 1.51 -21.72 4.48
CA PRO A 58 0.48 -22.69 4.13
C PRO A 58 -0.69 -22.02 3.40
N PHE A 59 -1.56 -22.83 2.80
CA PHE A 59 -2.81 -22.34 2.21
C PHE A 59 -3.61 -21.52 3.24
N PHE A 60 -4.09 -20.38 2.77
CA PHE A 60 -4.83 -19.35 3.50
C PHE A 60 -4.04 -18.62 4.62
N ALA A 61 -2.73 -18.81 4.74
CA ALA A 61 -1.96 -17.91 5.60
C ALA A 61 -1.95 -16.48 5.03
N ALA A 62 -2.58 -15.57 5.77
CA ALA A 62 -2.42 -14.13 5.61
C ALA A 62 -1.37 -13.64 6.61
N SER A 63 -0.33 -12.95 6.13
CA SER A 63 0.67 -12.34 7.01
C SER A 63 0.04 -11.16 7.79
N ALA A 64 0.74 -10.68 8.83
CA ALA A 64 0.53 -9.31 9.26
C ALA A 64 0.94 -8.33 8.15
N TYR A 65 0.49 -7.07 8.23
CA TYR A 65 1.07 -6.01 7.40
C TYR A 65 2.52 -5.77 7.79
N LEU A 66 3.40 -5.79 6.80
CA LEU A 66 4.81 -5.48 6.90
C LEU A 66 5.06 -4.09 6.33
N ASP A 67 5.93 -3.31 6.97
CA ASP A 67 6.38 -2.05 6.40
C ASP A 67 7.46 -2.32 5.35
N LEU A 68 7.23 -1.81 4.14
CA LEU A 68 8.11 -1.99 2.98
C LEU A 68 8.46 -0.61 2.40
N PRO A 69 9.73 -0.28 2.13
CA PRO A 69 10.07 0.96 1.44
C PRO A 69 9.33 1.07 0.11
N ALA A 70 8.87 2.26 -0.25
CA ALA A 70 8.31 2.48 -1.58
C ALA A 70 9.37 2.21 -2.65
N GLY A 71 8.96 1.55 -3.73
CA GLY A 71 9.91 1.08 -4.73
C GLY A 71 9.29 0.13 -5.74
N SER A 72 10.17 -0.48 -6.53
CA SER A 72 9.83 -1.53 -7.49
C SER A 72 10.42 -2.84 -7.00
N TYR A 73 9.61 -3.89 -6.99
CA TYR A 73 9.98 -5.19 -6.43
C TYR A 73 9.75 -6.31 -7.43
N ASP A 74 10.69 -7.24 -7.51
CA ASP A 74 10.51 -8.50 -8.20
C ASP A 74 10.06 -9.54 -7.18
N ILE A 75 8.88 -10.10 -7.38
CA ILE A 75 8.24 -11.05 -6.46
C ILE A 75 8.14 -12.40 -7.15
N GLN A 76 8.70 -13.42 -6.51
CA GLN A 76 8.66 -14.79 -6.95
C GLN A 76 8.02 -15.68 -5.89
N VAL A 77 7.31 -16.72 -6.35
CA VAL A 77 6.74 -17.76 -5.48
C VAL A 77 7.23 -19.11 -5.97
N VAL A 78 7.69 -19.94 -5.03
CA VAL A 78 8.18 -21.30 -5.26
C VAL A 78 7.58 -22.25 -4.23
N PRO A 79 7.53 -23.57 -4.48
CA PRO A 79 7.19 -24.55 -3.45
C PRO A 79 8.10 -24.40 -2.22
N ALA A 80 7.54 -24.59 -1.02
CA ALA A 80 8.29 -24.44 0.22
C ALA A 80 9.54 -25.33 0.24
N GLY A 81 10.69 -24.73 0.59
CA GLY A 81 11.98 -25.42 0.61
C GLY A 81 12.63 -25.66 -0.75
N ALA A 82 11.97 -25.29 -1.86
CA ALA A 82 12.51 -25.39 -3.20
C ALA A 82 13.03 -24.04 -3.72
N THR A 83 13.72 -24.07 -4.86
CA THR A 83 14.08 -22.89 -5.66
C THR A 83 13.46 -22.93 -7.06
N SER A 84 12.81 -24.03 -7.43
CA SER A 84 12.13 -24.24 -8.70
C SER A 84 11.02 -25.30 -8.57
N PRO A 85 10.01 -25.30 -9.46
CA PRO A 85 9.75 -24.25 -10.45
C PRO A 85 9.32 -22.94 -9.78
N VAL A 86 9.61 -21.82 -10.44
CA VAL A 86 9.04 -20.52 -10.08
C VAL A 86 7.62 -20.50 -10.63
N VAL A 87 6.62 -20.56 -9.75
CA VAL A 87 5.20 -20.65 -10.13
C VAL A 87 4.55 -19.28 -10.30
N ILE A 88 5.12 -18.24 -9.68
CA ILE A 88 4.82 -16.84 -9.96
C ILE A 88 6.15 -16.10 -10.15
N ASP A 89 6.27 -15.33 -11.23
CA ASP A 89 7.40 -14.41 -11.49
C ASP A 89 6.87 -13.03 -11.88
N ALA A 90 6.58 -12.18 -10.88
CA ALA A 90 6.08 -10.82 -11.09
C ALA A 90 7.20 -9.81 -10.95
N LYS A 91 7.61 -9.22 -12.07
CA LYS A 91 8.68 -8.23 -12.13
C LYS A 91 8.14 -6.81 -12.04
N GLY A 92 8.89 -5.96 -11.37
CA GLY A 92 8.60 -4.52 -11.34
C GLY A 92 7.31 -4.13 -10.61
N VAL A 93 6.87 -4.93 -9.63
CA VAL A 93 5.69 -4.62 -8.81
C VAL A 93 5.92 -3.31 -8.07
N ARG A 94 5.13 -2.29 -8.41
CA ARG A 94 5.30 -0.94 -7.88
C ARG A 94 4.53 -0.75 -6.59
N ILE A 95 5.26 -0.41 -5.54
CA ILE A 95 4.75 -0.14 -4.20
C ILE A 95 4.96 1.34 -3.91
N GLU A 96 3.86 2.07 -3.72
CA GLU A 96 3.88 3.51 -3.51
C GLU A 96 3.86 3.87 -2.02
N ALA A 97 4.58 4.93 -1.67
CA ALA A 97 4.64 5.45 -0.30
C ALA A 97 3.25 5.86 0.20
N GLY A 98 2.97 5.57 1.46
CA GLY A 98 1.71 5.92 2.12
C GLY A 98 0.51 5.03 1.75
N LYS A 99 0.69 4.03 0.87
CA LYS A 99 -0.36 3.07 0.51
C LYS A 99 -0.24 1.76 1.30
N ALA A 100 -1.33 1.02 1.34
CA ALA A 100 -1.37 -0.35 1.84
C ALA A 100 -1.80 -1.30 0.73
N TYR A 101 -1.24 -2.51 0.72
CA TYR A 101 -1.50 -3.52 -0.31
C TYR A 101 -1.68 -4.91 0.29
N THR A 102 -2.59 -5.67 -0.31
CA THR A 102 -2.67 -7.12 -0.14
C THR A 102 -2.22 -7.78 -1.44
N ILE A 103 -1.13 -8.55 -1.38
CA ILE A 103 -0.58 -9.30 -2.51
C ILE A 103 -0.89 -10.77 -2.27
N ALA A 104 -1.77 -11.34 -3.09
CA ALA A 104 -2.23 -12.72 -2.95
C ALA A 104 -1.76 -13.59 -4.10
N ALA A 105 -1.34 -14.83 -3.83
CA ALA A 105 -1.24 -15.86 -4.84
C ALA A 105 -2.62 -16.50 -5.03
N THR A 106 -3.27 -16.29 -6.18
CA THR A 106 -4.64 -16.74 -6.45
C THR A 106 -4.70 -17.61 -7.70
N GLY A 107 -5.78 -18.38 -7.85
CA GLY A 107 -5.94 -19.36 -8.95
C GLY A 107 -5.54 -20.77 -8.51
N LYS A 108 -5.83 -21.76 -9.35
CA LYS A 108 -5.31 -23.12 -9.16
C LYS A 108 -3.81 -23.16 -9.47
N LEU A 109 -3.06 -24.13 -8.99
CA LEU A 109 -1.59 -24.21 -9.16
C LEU A 109 -1.18 -24.09 -10.64
N ALA A 110 -1.96 -24.67 -11.55
CA ALA A 110 -1.70 -24.59 -12.99
C ALA A 110 -1.86 -23.18 -13.60
N GLU A 111 -2.65 -22.31 -12.97
CA GLU A 111 -2.97 -20.95 -13.43
C GLU A 111 -2.67 -19.90 -12.33
N ILE A 112 -1.78 -20.24 -11.40
CA ILE A 112 -1.53 -19.43 -10.22
C ILE A 112 -0.91 -18.11 -10.64
N LYS A 113 -1.41 -17.01 -10.08
CA LYS A 113 -0.96 -15.66 -10.43
C LYS A 113 -0.99 -14.73 -9.22
N PRO A 114 -0.19 -13.65 -9.24
CA PRO A 114 -0.29 -12.63 -8.23
C PRO A 114 -1.52 -11.76 -8.48
N THR A 115 -2.32 -11.55 -7.45
CA THR A 115 -3.39 -10.54 -7.40
C THR A 115 -3.01 -9.49 -6.39
N ILE A 116 -2.95 -8.23 -6.83
CA ILE A 116 -2.55 -7.10 -5.99
C ILE A 116 -3.77 -6.23 -5.77
N LEU A 117 -4.15 -6.07 -4.50
CA LEU A 117 -5.24 -5.21 -4.06
C LEU A 117 -4.64 -4.02 -3.31
N THR A 118 -5.20 -2.82 -3.54
CA THR A 118 -4.90 -1.66 -2.70
C THR A 118 -5.88 -1.65 -1.53
N ASP A 119 -5.37 -1.41 -0.33
CA ASP A 119 -6.12 -1.45 0.90
C ASP A 119 -6.35 -0.04 1.43
N ASP A 120 -7.58 0.25 1.85
CA ASP A 120 -7.93 1.46 2.58
C ASP A 120 -7.93 1.13 4.07
N LEU A 121 -6.89 1.59 4.76
CA LEU A 121 -6.73 1.41 6.21
C LEU A 121 -7.19 2.64 7.01
N SER A 122 -7.97 3.53 6.38
CA SER A 122 -8.54 4.69 7.06
C SER A 122 -9.49 4.25 8.18
N ALA A 123 -9.45 4.97 9.30
CA ALA A 123 -10.27 4.65 10.46
C ALA A 123 -11.77 4.77 10.10
N PRO A 124 -12.59 3.74 10.40
CA PRO A 124 -14.04 3.86 10.26
C PRO A 124 -14.59 5.00 11.12
N ALA A 125 -15.71 5.57 10.70
CA ALA A 125 -16.45 6.55 11.50
C ALA A 125 -16.88 5.97 12.86
N ALA A 126 -17.11 6.85 13.84
CA ALA A 126 -17.52 6.44 15.18
C ALA A 126 -18.77 5.52 15.12
N GLY A 127 -18.70 4.39 15.83
CA GLY A 127 -19.78 3.38 15.85
C GLY A 127 -19.83 2.45 14.63
N LYS A 128 -18.98 2.64 13.62
CA LYS A 128 -18.96 1.83 12.39
C LYS A 128 -17.74 0.92 12.30
N ALA A 129 -17.85 -0.09 11.44
CA ALA A 129 -16.76 -0.89 10.91
C ALA A 129 -16.67 -0.72 9.39
N HIS A 130 -15.51 -0.99 8.79
CA HIS A 130 -15.39 -1.18 7.34
C HIS A 130 -15.33 -2.68 7.04
N VAL A 131 -16.07 -3.13 6.03
CA VAL A 131 -16.04 -4.52 5.55
C VAL A 131 -15.71 -4.53 4.07
N ARG A 132 -14.75 -5.35 3.65
CA ARG A 132 -14.47 -5.65 2.26
C ARG A 132 -14.54 -7.16 2.06
N VAL A 133 -15.28 -7.60 1.06
CA VAL A 133 -15.36 -9.02 0.68
C VAL A 133 -14.45 -9.26 -0.51
N ILE A 134 -13.68 -10.34 -0.46
CA ILE A 134 -12.67 -10.68 -1.45
C ILE A 134 -12.97 -12.10 -1.94
N HIS A 135 -13.24 -12.24 -3.24
CA HIS A 135 -13.56 -13.52 -3.84
C HIS A 135 -12.32 -14.13 -4.48
N PHE A 136 -11.72 -15.11 -3.82
CA PHE A 136 -10.51 -15.82 -4.22
C PHE A 136 -10.75 -17.32 -4.47
N SER A 137 -12.01 -17.75 -4.63
CA SER A 137 -12.33 -19.12 -5.03
C SER A 137 -12.37 -19.22 -6.58
N PRO A 138 -11.41 -19.93 -7.21
CA PRO A 138 -11.14 -19.80 -8.65
C PRO A 138 -12.15 -20.48 -9.57
N ASP A 139 -12.92 -21.44 -9.07
CA ASP A 139 -13.91 -22.21 -9.83
C ASP A 139 -15.35 -21.98 -9.35
N ALA A 140 -15.55 -21.07 -8.40
CA ALA A 140 -16.87 -20.60 -8.01
C ALA A 140 -17.31 -19.44 -8.92
N PRO A 141 -18.60 -19.36 -9.29
CA PRO A 141 -19.13 -18.24 -10.08
C PRO A 141 -19.01 -16.92 -9.31
N ALA A 142 -19.33 -15.81 -9.97
CA ALA A 142 -19.54 -14.55 -9.28
C ALA A 142 -20.66 -14.71 -8.22
N VAL A 143 -20.54 -13.98 -7.11
CA VAL A 143 -21.44 -14.11 -5.96
C VAL A 143 -22.11 -12.79 -5.58
N ASP A 144 -23.30 -12.91 -5.01
CA ASP A 144 -23.97 -11.83 -4.29
C ASP A 144 -23.85 -12.09 -2.78
N ILE A 145 -23.63 -11.03 -2.01
CA ILE A 145 -23.62 -11.05 -0.54
C ILE A 145 -24.81 -10.24 -0.06
N LYS A 146 -25.64 -10.84 0.80
CA LYS A 146 -26.94 -10.31 1.24
C LYS A 146 -27.06 -10.39 2.76
N VAL A 147 -27.86 -9.51 3.34
CA VAL A 147 -28.36 -9.72 4.71
C VAL A 147 -29.51 -10.73 4.64
N ALA A 148 -29.55 -11.70 5.55
CA ALA A 148 -30.62 -12.70 5.59
C ALA A 148 -31.99 -12.02 5.71
N GLY A 149 -32.89 -12.30 4.77
CA GLY A 149 -34.21 -11.65 4.68
C GLY A 149 -34.18 -10.15 4.36
N GLY A 150 -33.01 -9.60 4.00
CA GLY A 150 -32.77 -8.18 3.77
C GLY A 150 -32.18 -7.88 2.38
N PRO A 151 -31.55 -6.72 2.21
CA PRO A 151 -31.02 -6.28 0.92
C PRO A 151 -29.73 -7.01 0.52
N THR A 152 -29.43 -7.00 -0.78
CA THR A 152 -28.10 -7.31 -1.32
C THR A 152 -27.13 -6.19 -1.01
N LEU A 153 -26.02 -6.51 -0.36
CA LEU A 153 -24.96 -5.56 0.00
C LEU A 153 -23.90 -5.43 -1.09
N ILE A 154 -23.55 -6.55 -1.71
CA ILE A 154 -22.57 -6.64 -2.80
C ILE A 154 -23.19 -7.53 -3.87
N SER A 155 -23.26 -7.03 -5.10
CA SER A 155 -23.76 -7.78 -6.23
C SER A 155 -22.64 -8.16 -7.19
N ASN A 156 -22.75 -9.35 -7.76
CA ASN A 156 -21.92 -9.83 -8.86
C ASN A 156 -20.41 -9.65 -8.63
N LEU A 157 -19.90 -10.01 -7.45
CA LEU A 157 -18.48 -9.99 -7.15
C LEU A 157 -17.80 -11.19 -7.84
N PRO A 158 -16.92 -10.99 -8.85
CA PRO A 158 -16.27 -12.10 -9.55
C PRO A 158 -14.92 -12.46 -8.91
N PHE A 159 -14.44 -13.67 -9.17
CA PHE A 159 -13.04 -14.04 -8.92
C PHE A 159 -12.10 -13.33 -9.92
N PRO A 160 -10.88 -12.90 -9.54
CA PRO A 160 -10.29 -12.77 -8.19
C PRO A 160 -10.42 -11.34 -7.64
N GLN A 161 -11.62 -10.78 -7.53
CA GLN A 161 -11.82 -9.37 -7.17
C GLN A 161 -12.21 -9.15 -5.71
N ALA A 162 -11.99 -7.92 -5.26
CA ALA A 162 -12.49 -7.42 -3.99
C ALA A 162 -13.63 -6.41 -4.23
N SER A 163 -14.59 -6.37 -3.31
CA SER A 163 -15.56 -5.29 -3.26
C SER A 163 -14.91 -3.97 -2.86
N ASN A 164 -15.67 -2.88 -2.96
CA ASN A 164 -15.34 -1.68 -2.20
C ASN A 164 -15.47 -1.95 -0.69
N TYR A 165 -14.81 -1.11 0.12
CA TYR A 165 -15.04 -1.08 1.55
C TYR A 165 -16.44 -0.53 1.84
N LEU A 166 -17.23 -1.30 2.58
CA LEU A 166 -18.58 -0.94 2.98
C LEU A 166 -18.57 -0.47 4.44
N PRO A 167 -18.98 0.77 4.74
CA PRO A 167 -19.19 1.22 6.10
C PRO A 167 -20.48 0.64 6.65
N VAL A 168 -20.36 -0.14 7.72
CA VAL A 168 -21.49 -0.81 8.38
C VAL A 168 -21.51 -0.45 9.86
N ASP A 169 -22.68 -0.42 10.47
CA ASP A 169 -22.77 -0.22 11.92
C ASP A 169 -22.15 -1.41 12.66
N ALA A 170 -21.58 -1.15 13.83
CA ALA A 170 -21.13 -2.24 14.69
C ALA A 170 -22.35 -3.03 15.19
N GLY A 171 -22.27 -4.36 15.16
CA GLY A 171 -23.43 -5.20 15.46
C GLY A 171 -23.22 -6.67 15.09
N SER A 172 -24.29 -7.44 15.16
CA SER A 172 -24.33 -8.83 14.68
C SER A 172 -25.21 -8.93 13.44
N TYR A 173 -24.73 -9.62 12.42
CA TYR A 173 -25.38 -9.76 11.14
C TYR A 173 -25.53 -11.23 10.77
N ASP A 174 -26.68 -11.59 10.24
CA ASP A 174 -26.86 -12.83 9.50
C ASP A 174 -26.66 -12.53 8.02
N LEU A 175 -25.61 -13.10 7.43
CA LEU A 175 -25.20 -12.86 6.05
C LEU A 175 -25.40 -14.12 5.21
N GLN A 176 -25.83 -13.93 3.97
CA GLN A 176 -26.03 -15.00 3.01
C GLN A 176 -25.23 -14.73 1.74
N VAL A 177 -24.68 -15.79 1.17
CA VAL A 177 -24.01 -15.76 -0.13
C VAL A 177 -24.82 -16.58 -1.11
N THR A 178 -25.06 -16.02 -2.29
CA THR A 178 -25.71 -16.71 -3.42
C THR A 178 -24.81 -16.59 -4.64
N PRO A 179 -24.88 -17.51 -5.62
CA PRO A 179 -24.41 -17.20 -6.97
C PRO A 179 -25.08 -15.92 -7.47
N ALA A 180 -24.38 -15.13 -8.27
CA ALA A 180 -24.86 -13.83 -8.74
C ALA A 180 -26.18 -13.99 -9.51
N GLY A 181 -27.19 -13.21 -9.11
CA GLY A 181 -28.53 -13.26 -9.72
C GLY A 181 -29.37 -14.50 -9.36
N ALA A 182 -28.84 -15.44 -8.56
CA ALA A 182 -29.59 -16.59 -8.08
C ALA A 182 -30.27 -16.30 -6.73
N THR A 183 -31.27 -17.13 -6.41
CA THR A 183 -31.98 -17.11 -5.12
C THR A 183 -31.50 -18.18 -4.15
N THR A 184 -30.82 -19.21 -4.65
CA THR A 184 -30.29 -20.30 -3.81
C THR A 184 -29.15 -19.80 -2.94
N VAL A 185 -29.33 -19.91 -1.63
CA VAL A 185 -28.29 -19.65 -0.63
C VAL A 185 -27.30 -20.81 -0.63
N VAL A 186 -26.04 -20.50 -0.92
CA VAL A 186 -24.94 -21.49 -0.91
C VAL A 186 -24.11 -21.40 0.38
N LEU A 187 -24.16 -20.26 1.07
CA LEU A 187 -23.56 -20.09 2.38
C LEU A 187 -24.45 -19.22 3.26
N ASP A 188 -24.73 -19.70 4.47
CA ASP A 188 -25.52 -19.01 5.48
C ASP A 188 -24.64 -18.78 6.72
N LEU A 189 -24.24 -17.52 6.94
CA LEU A 189 -23.33 -17.09 8.00
C LEU A 189 -24.12 -16.38 9.09
N LYS A 190 -24.40 -17.08 10.19
CA LYS A 190 -25.19 -16.53 11.29
C LYS A 190 -24.32 -15.87 12.36
N GLY A 191 -24.79 -14.75 12.92
CA GLY A 191 -24.18 -14.08 14.05
C GLY A 191 -22.80 -13.50 13.78
N VAL A 192 -22.53 -13.06 12.54
CA VAL A 192 -21.28 -12.39 12.18
C VAL A 192 -21.18 -11.09 12.98
N ARG A 193 -20.27 -11.05 13.95
CA ARG A 193 -20.07 -9.91 14.84
C ARG A 193 -19.04 -8.95 14.28
N LEU A 194 -19.44 -7.69 14.11
CA LEU A 194 -18.60 -6.60 13.66
C LEU A 194 -18.45 -5.56 14.76
N GLU A 195 -17.21 -5.34 15.19
CA GLU A 195 -16.87 -4.34 16.21
C GLU A 195 -16.54 -2.98 15.60
N ALA A 196 -16.93 -1.91 16.31
CA ALA A 196 -16.66 -0.53 15.90
C ALA A 196 -15.16 -0.25 15.80
N GLY A 197 -14.77 0.59 14.84
CA GLY A 197 -13.39 1.01 14.60
C GLY A 197 -12.50 -0.07 13.97
N LYS A 198 -13.06 -1.22 13.55
CA LYS A 198 -12.31 -2.29 12.87
C LYS A 198 -12.54 -2.28 11.36
N ILE A 199 -11.55 -2.79 10.64
CA ILE A 199 -11.60 -3.06 9.21
C ILE A 199 -11.52 -4.57 9.02
N TYR A 200 -12.51 -5.16 8.35
CA TYR A 200 -12.61 -6.58 8.09
C TYR A 200 -12.40 -6.85 6.60
N ASP A 201 -11.38 -7.64 6.28
CA ASP A 201 -11.25 -8.29 4.98
C ASP A 201 -11.77 -9.73 5.10
N VAL A 202 -12.85 -10.02 4.38
CA VAL A 202 -13.51 -11.32 4.38
C VAL A 202 -13.18 -12.02 3.07
N PHE A 203 -12.36 -13.06 3.15
CA PHE A 203 -11.90 -13.83 2.00
C PHE A 203 -12.77 -15.08 1.81
N ALA A 204 -13.36 -15.23 0.63
CA ALA A 204 -13.90 -16.49 0.16
C ALA A 204 -12.79 -17.23 -0.61
N VAL A 205 -12.30 -18.33 -0.06
CA VAL A 205 -11.17 -19.11 -0.61
C VAL A 205 -11.54 -20.58 -0.74
N GLY A 206 -10.68 -21.36 -1.41
CA GLY A 206 -10.95 -22.77 -1.66
C GLY A 206 -11.60 -22.99 -3.02
N GLU A 207 -11.82 -24.24 -3.38
CA GLU A 207 -12.60 -24.61 -4.56
C GLU A 207 -14.09 -24.60 -4.23
N LEU A 208 -14.97 -24.49 -5.24
CA LEU A 208 -16.42 -24.45 -5.10
C LEU A 208 -16.98 -25.57 -4.20
N ALA A 209 -16.42 -26.77 -4.30
CA ALA A 209 -16.81 -27.92 -3.49
C ALA A 209 -16.36 -27.84 -2.02
N LYS A 210 -15.40 -26.98 -1.68
CA LYS A 210 -14.73 -26.84 -0.38
C LYS A 210 -14.45 -25.38 -0.05
N ILE A 211 -15.43 -24.50 -0.29
CA ILE A 211 -15.28 -23.07 0.02
C ILE A 211 -15.08 -22.89 1.53
N LYS A 212 -14.14 -22.02 1.88
CA LYS A 212 -13.94 -21.49 3.23
C LYS A 212 -14.12 -19.99 3.21
N VAL A 213 -14.70 -19.46 4.29
CA VAL A 213 -14.74 -18.04 4.56
C VAL A 213 -13.82 -17.76 5.72
N GLU A 214 -12.93 -16.81 5.50
CA GLU A 214 -11.89 -16.50 6.43
C GLU A 214 -11.74 -14.99 6.56
N THR A 215 -11.36 -14.51 7.75
CA THR A 215 -11.42 -13.08 8.06
C THR A 215 -10.09 -12.57 8.57
N ALA A 216 -9.54 -11.53 7.93
CA ALA A 216 -8.45 -10.75 8.49
C ALA A 216 -9.00 -9.45 9.07
N VAL A 217 -8.75 -9.24 10.37
CA VAL A 217 -9.21 -8.04 11.08
C VAL A 217 -8.04 -7.10 11.28
N THR A 218 -8.18 -5.89 10.77
CA THR A 218 -7.20 -4.82 10.95
C THR A 218 -7.76 -3.78 11.90
N THR A 219 -6.97 -3.42 12.92
CA THR A 219 -7.25 -2.24 13.73
C THR A 219 -6.44 -1.09 13.13
N PRO A 220 -7.09 -0.03 12.63
CA PRO A 220 -6.38 1.16 12.15
C PRO A 220 -5.45 1.69 13.25
N PRO A 221 -4.27 2.24 12.89
CA PRO A 221 -3.45 2.93 13.87
C PRO A 221 -4.30 4.02 14.54
N ALA A 222 -4.17 4.15 15.86
CA ALA A 222 -4.88 5.18 16.60
C ALA A 222 -4.60 6.53 15.93
N ALA A 223 -5.65 7.30 15.64
CA ALA A 223 -5.48 8.66 15.17
C ALA A 223 -4.53 9.37 16.15
N PRO A 224 -3.53 10.13 15.67
CA PRO A 224 -2.65 10.87 16.57
C PRO A 224 -3.54 11.68 17.49
N ALA A 225 -3.35 11.51 18.80
CA ALA A 225 -4.12 12.24 19.80
C ALA A 225 -4.11 13.72 19.37
N ALA A 226 -5.30 14.29 19.15
CA ALA A 226 -5.37 15.72 18.89
C ALA A 226 -4.64 16.40 20.04
N LEU A 227 -3.57 17.14 19.73
CA LEU A 227 -2.89 17.95 20.74
C LEU A 227 -3.98 18.76 21.45
N PRO A 228 -3.97 18.84 22.80
CA PRO A 228 -4.95 19.64 23.50
C PRO A 228 -4.95 21.03 22.87
N ARG A 229 -6.11 21.45 22.35
CA ARG A 229 -6.29 22.83 21.91
C ARG A 229 -6.13 23.70 23.15
N THR A 230 -4.94 24.24 23.37
CA THR A 230 -4.75 25.33 24.32
C THR A 230 -5.37 26.57 23.68
N GLY A 231 -6.68 26.69 23.81
CA GLY A 231 -7.39 27.94 23.54
C GLY A 231 -7.07 28.92 24.66
N GLY A 232 -6.30 29.94 24.31
CA GLY A 232 -6.05 31.13 25.12
C GLY A 232 -5.45 32.18 24.21
N GLU A 233 -6.26 33.15 23.79
CA GLU A 233 -5.86 34.29 22.98
C GLU A 233 -4.69 35.03 23.64
N SER A 234 -3.63 35.35 22.88
CA SER A 234 -2.99 36.68 22.86
C SER A 234 -1.76 36.70 21.94
N SER A 235 -1.85 37.62 20.99
CA SER A 235 -0.90 38.08 19.99
C SER A 235 0.53 38.30 20.48
N ILE A 236 1.52 37.82 19.70
CA ILE A 236 2.75 38.58 19.45
C ILE A 236 3.17 38.38 17.98
N ALA A 237 3.20 39.48 17.22
CA ALA A 237 3.85 39.62 15.90
C ALA A 237 5.35 39.25 16.02
N LEU A 238 6.14 38.91 15.00
CA LEU A 238 6.41 39.42 13.65
C LEU A 238 7.51 38.44 13.14
N ILE A 239 7.68 38.03 11.88
CA ILE A 239 8.16 38.82 10.73
C ILE A 239 7.88 38.00 9.47
N ALA A 240 7.04 38.55 8.59
CA ALA A 240 7.13 38.29 7.16
C ALA A 240 8.18 39.26 6.59
N LEU A 241 9.18 38.74 5.87
CA LEU A 241 9.97 39.56 4.95
C LEU A 241 9.65 39.12 3.53
N VAL A 242 8.95 40.03 2.83
CA VAL A 242 8.58 39.96 1.43
C VAL A 242 9.80 40.22 0.54
N ALA A 243 9.79 39.57 -0.62
CA ALA A 243 10.73 39.70 -1.73
C ALA A 243 10.88 41.14 -2.25
N ALA A 244 12.04 41.46 -2.85
CA ALA A 244 12.16 41.89 -4.25
C ALA A 244 13.50 42.60 -4.54
N THR A 245 14.00 42.30 -5.72
CA THR A 245 15.11 42.87 -6.50
C THR A 245 15.13 44.39 -6.61
N THR A 246 16.33 44.98 -6.66
CA THR A 246 16.71 46.00 -7.68
C THR A 246 18.23 46.06 -7.89
N LEU A 247 18.57 46.20 -9.18
CA LEU A 247 19.85 46.52 -9.80
C LEU A 247 20.35 47.93 -9.46
N ILE A 248 21.56 48.23 -9.95
CA ILE A 248 22.26 49.54 -10.09
C ILE A 248 23.17 49.82 -8.89
N GLY A 249 24.48 50.07 -9.00
CA GLY A 249 25.35 50.33 -10.14
C GLY A 249 26.60 51.05 -9.62
N ALA A 250 27.72 50.86 -10.34
CA ALA A 250 28.86 51.75 -10.52
C ALA A 250 29.36 52.71 -9.40
N GLY A 251 30.68 52.74 -9.22
CA GLY A 251 31.40 53.93 -8.76
C GLY A 251 32.34 53.63 -7.59
N LEU A 252 33.59 53.23 -7.83
CA LEU A 252 34.71 54.10 -8.21
C LEU A 252 35.18 55.01 -7.05
N VAL A 253 36.47 54.86 -6.70
CA VAL A 253 37.38 55.89 -6.16
C VAL A 253 37.13 56.29 -4.69
N LEU A 254 38.11 56.51 -3.83
CA LEU A 254 39.57 56.45 -3.83
C LEU A 254 39.99 56.93 -2.42
N ARG A 255 41.22 56.58 -2.05
CA ARG A 255 42.14 57.37 -1.20
C ARG A 255 42.06 57.22 0.34
N ARG A 256 43.15 56.60 0.81
CA ARG A 256 44.14 57.09 1.81
C ARG A 256 43.65 57.33 3.23
N ARG A 257 44.30 56.64 4.18
CA ARG A 257 45.37 57.15 5.07
C ARG A 257 45.95 55.98 5.87
N LEU A 258 47.25 55.72 5.75
CA LEU A 258 48.31 56.01 6.73
C LEU A 258 48.21 55.18 8.02
N ALA A 259 49.09 54.18 8.13
CA ALA A 259 50.18 54.19 9.11
C ALA A 259 51.46 53.74 8.38
#